data_AF-A0A7W1DH16-F1
#
_entry.id   AF-A0A7W1DH16-F1
#
_cell.length_a   1.000
_cell.length_b   1.000
_cell.length_c   1.000
_cell.angle_alpha   90.00
_cell.angle_beta   90.00
_cell.angle_gamma   90.00
#
_symmetry.space_group_name_H-M   'P 1'
#
loop_
_entity.id
_entity.type
_entity.pdbx_description
1 polymer ?
#
loop_
_entity_poly.entity_id
_entity_poly.type
_entity_poly.pdbx_seq_one_letter_code
_entity_poly.pdbx_strand_id
1 'polypeptide(L)'
;MADDRNRLRTTFDQAASLYDEVRPGYPEDLFDDVVSLSGIPAGGRILEIGCGTGQATVPFARRGYRILCIELGENMATVARRNLEGYPQT
;
A
#
# COMPACT_ATOMS: atom_id res chain seq x y z
N MET A 1 8.60 25.67 -4.53
CA MET A 1 7.58 25.24 -3.53
C MET A 1 6.42 24.47 -4.17
N ALA A 2 5.50 25.09 -4.91
CA ALA A 2 4.37 24.35 -5.54
C ALA A 2 4.81 23.43 -6.68
N ASP A 3 5.79 23.88 -7.48
CA ASP A 3 6.33 23.14 -8.62
C ASP A 3 7.11 21.89 -8.19
N ASP A 4 7.99 22.01 -7.20
CA ASP A 4 8.66 20.86 -6.60
C ASP A 4 7.69 19.84 -6.00
N ARG A 5 6.60 20.30 -5.37
CA ARG A 5 5.55 19.41 -4.84
C ARG A 5 4.77 18.71 -5.95
N ASN A 6 4.60 19.34 -7.11
CA ASN A 6 4.01 18.70 -8.30
C ASN A 6 4.95 17.64 -8.87
N ARG A 7 6.25 17.90 -8.89
CA ARG A 7 7.25 16.95 -9.37
C ARG A 7 7.43 15.75 -8.43
N LEU A 8 7.62 15.99 -7.13
CA LEU A 8 7.91 14.95 -6.15
C LEU A 8 6.77 13.95 -5.96
N ARG A 9 5.51 14.34 -6.21
CA ARG A 9 4.37 13.41 -6.05
C ARG A 9 4.31 12.33 -7.13
N THR A 10 5.03 12.48 -8.24
CA THR A 10 5.01 11.53 -9.38
C THR A 10 6.32 10.76 -9.53
N THR A 11 7.36 11.05 -8.75
CA THR A 11 8.68 10.43 -8.93
C THR A 11 8.69 8.93 -8.68
N PHE A 12 7.89 8.43 -7.73
CA PHE A 12 7.83 6.99 -7.46
C PHE A 12 7.22 6.21 -8.62
N ASP A 13 6.25 6.80 -9.32
CA ASP A 13 5.59 6.18 -10.46
C ASP A 13 6.51 5.93 -11.65
N GLN A 14 7.61 6.68 -11.75
CA GLN A 14 8.62 6.51 -12.81
C GLN A 14 9.50 5.27 -12.60
N ALA A 15 9.49 4.67 -11.41
CA ALA A 15 10.35 3.56 -11.04
C ALA A 15 9.60 2.46 -10.28
N ALA A 16 8.30 2.27 -10.55
CA ALA A 16 7.42 1.39 -9.77
C ALA A 16 7.95 -0.05 -9.60
N SER A 17 8.42 -0.69 -10.68
CA SER A 17 8.96 -2.06 -10.61
C SER A 17 10.26 -2.13 -9.81
N LEU A 18 11.17 -1.18 -10.01
CA LEU A 18 12.42 -1.12 -9.24
C LEU A 18 12.12 -0.87 -7.77
N TYR A 19 11.19 0.05 -7.48
CA TYR A 19 10.74 0.35 -6.13
C TYR A 19 10.20 -0.91 -5.44
N ASP A 20 9.34 -1.67 -6.11
CA ASP A 20 8.78 -2.90 -5.57
C ASP A 20 9.84 -3.96 -5.26
N GLU A 21 10.84 -4.09 -6.15
CA GLU A 21 11.91 -5.09 -6.04
C GLU A 21 12.88 -4.77 -4.91
N VAL A 22 13.31 -3.51 -4.78
CA VAL A 22 14.44 -3.15 -3.91
C VAL A 22 14.03 -2.56 -2.58
N ARG A 23 12.79 -2.06 -2.45
CA ARG A 23 12.37 -1.40 -1.21
C ARG A 23 12.16 -2.44 -0.11
N PRO A 24 12.85 -2.33 1.03
CA PRO A 24 12.67 -3.25 2.15
C PRO A 24 11.21 -3.28 2.61
N GLY A 25 10.71 -4.47 2.87
CA GLY A 25 9.41 -4.67 3.52
C GLY A 25 9.42 -4.22 4.98
N TYR A 26 8.25 -4.20 5.58
CA TYR A 26 8.07 -3.89 7.01
C TYR A 26 8.02 -5.19 7.83
N PRO A 27 8.47 -5.17 9.10
CA PRO A 27 8.30 -6.31 10.00
C PRO A 27 6.81 -6.57 10.29
N GLU A 28 6.44 -7.83 10.54
CA GLU A 28 5.04 -8.20 10.83
C GLU A 28 4.50 -7.52 12.10
N ASP A 29 5.34 -7.37 13.13
CA ASP A 29 4.97 -6.74 14.40
C ASP A 29 4.44 -5.30 14.23
N LEU A 30 4.91 -4.57 13.21
CA LEU A 30 4.41 -3.23 12.90
C LEU A 30 2.93 -3.24 12.52
N PHE A 31 2.47 -4.26 11.80
CA PHE A 31 1.07 -4.38 11.42
C PHE A 31 0.19 -4.79 12.61
N ASP A 32 0.72 -5.62 13.50
CA ASP A 32 0.03 -6.01 14.73
C ASP A 32 -0.15 -4.80 15.67
N ASP A 33 0.89 -3.97 15.79
CA ASP A 33 0.82 -2.70 16.53
C ASP A 33 -0.24 -1.76 15.93
N VAL A 34 -0.27 -1.59 14.60
CA VAL A 34 -1.28 -0.73 13.94
C VAL A 34 -2.69 -1.25 14.20
N VAL A 35 -2.93 -2.56 14.09
CA VAL A 35 -4.24 -3.15 14.39
C VAL A 35 -4.64 -2.91 15.84
N SER A 36 -3.71 -3.15 16.78
CA SER A 36 -3.95 -2.97 18.21
C SER A 36 -4.28 -1.52 18.57
N LEU A 37 -3.48 -0.58 18.08
CA LEU A 37 -3.63 0.85 18.36
C LEU A 37 -4.85 1.47 17.68
N SER A 38 -5.20 1.02 16.48
CA SER A 38 -6.35 1.55 15.73
C SER A 38 -7.69 1.04 16.24
N GLY A 39 -7.71 -0.10 16.93
CA GLY A 39 -8.94 -0.74 17.40
C GLY A 39 -9.86 -1.22 16.25
N ILE A 40 -9.33 -1.36 15.03
CA ILE A 40 -10.12 -1.82 13.88
C ILE A 40 -10.46 -3.30 14.13
N PRO A 41 -11.75 -3.68 14.11
CA PRO A 41 -12.16 -5.05 14.36
C PRO A 41 -11.60 -5.99 13.29
N ALA A 42 -11.40 -7.27 13.65
CA ALA A 42 -11.00 -8.30 12.70
C ALA A 42 -11.96 -8.34 11.50
N GLY A 43 -11.40 -8.40 10.27
CA GLY A 43 -12.18 -8.33 9.04
C GLY A 43 -12.85 -6.97 8.76
N GLY A 44 -12.44 -5.94 9.50
CA GLY A 44 -12.87 -4.56 9.34
C GLY A 44 -12.41 -3.93 8.02
N ARG A 45 -12.73 -2.64 7.86
CA ARG A 45 -12.45 -1.89 6.63
C ARG A 45 -11.32 -0.90 6.84
N ILE A 46 -10.37 -0.88 5.91
CA ILE A 46 -9.22 0.04 5.90
C ILE A 46 -9.28 0.88 4.63
N LEU A 47 -9.04 2.19 4.76
CA LEU A 47 -8.76 3.07 3.62
C LEU A 47 -7.26 3.37 3.64
N GLU A 48 -6.57 3.03 2.55
CA GLU A 48 -5.14 3.31 2.38
C GLU A 48 -4.95 4.37 1.31
N ILE A 49 -4.27 5.47 1.65
CA ILE A 49 -3.98 6.59 0.75
C ILE A 49 -2.49 6.54 0.40
N GLY A 50 -2.18 6.37 -0.88
CA GLY A 50 -0.81 6.17 -1.37
C GLY A 50 -0.31 4.75 -1.09
N CYS A 51 -1.07 3.72 -1.51
CA CYS A 51 -0.68 2.32 -1.27
C CYS A 51 0.59 1.90 -2.04
N GLY A 52 1.03 2.71 -3.01
CA GLY A 52 2.21 2.45 -3.82
C GLY A 52 2.09 1.12 -4.57
N THR A 53 3.04 0.22 -4.34
CA THR A 53 3.05 -1.12 -4.95
C THR A 53 2.38 -2.19 -4.07
N GLY A 54 1.66 -1.77 -3.02
CA GLY A 54 0.91 -2.64 -2.11
C GLY A 54 1.73 -3.26 -0.97
N GLN A 55 2.97 -2.79 -0.74
CA GLN A 55 3.87 -3.38 0.27
C GLN A 55 3.29 -3.37 1.69
N ALA A 56 2.59 -2.29 2.08
CA ALA A 56 1.90 -2.21 3.38
C ALA A 56 0.49 -2.81 3.33
N THR A 57 -0.13 -2.87 2.15
CA THR A 57 -1.46 -3.43 1.93
C THR A 57 -1.48 -4.95 2.14
N VAL A 58 -0.50 -5.67 1.58
CA VAL A 58 -0.46 -7.14 1.59
C VAL A 58 -0.51 -7.73 3.02
N PRO A 59 0.24 -7.21 4.02
CA PRO A 59 0.15 -7.73 5.38
C PRO A 59 -1.22 -7.54 6.05
N PHE A 60 -1.95 -6.45 5.77
CA PHE A 60 -3.33 -6.29 6.22
C PHE A 60 -4.29 -7.21 5.45
N ALA A 61 -4.07 -7.38 4.14
CA ALA A 61 -4.88 -8.27 3.30
C ALA A 61 -4.76 -9.74 3.76
N ARG A 62 -3.55 -10.19 4.10
CA ARG A 62 -3.27 -11.51 4.70
C ARG A 62 -4.01 -11.72 6.03
N ARG A 63 -4.18 -10.66 6.82
CA ARG A 63 -4.96 -10.66 8.07
C ARG A 63 -6.48 -10.61 7.84
N GLY A 64 -6.94 -10.59 6.60
CA GLY A 64 -8.36 -10.67 6.23
C GLY A 64 -9.12 -9.34 6.25
N TYR A 65 -8.40 -8.21 6.30
CA TYR A 65 -9.04 -6.89 6.21
C TYR A 65 -9.57 -6.60 4.80
N ARG A 66 -10.65 -5.80 4.73
CA ARG A 66 -11.18 -5.28 3.48
C ARG A 66 -10.59 -3.90 3.25
N ILE A 67 -9.85 -3.72 2.17
CA ILE A 67 -9.03 -2.53 1.97
C ILE A 67 -9.51 -1.80 0.73
N LEU A 68 -9.64 -0.48 0.82
CA LEU A 68 -9.79 0.38 -0.35
C LEU A 68 -8.50 1.16 -0.51
N CYS A 69 -7.81 0.92 -1.63
CA CYS A 69 -6.55 1.58 -1.94
C CYS A 69 -6.76 2.76 -2.88
N ILE A 70 -6.14 3.91 -2.57
CA ILE A 70 -6.03 5.06 -3.46
C ILE A 70 -4.57 5.25 -3.80
N GLU A 71 -4.24 5.22 -5.10
CA GLU A 71 -2.88 5.50 -5.58
C GLU A 71 -2.94 6.48 -6.75
N LEU A 72 -2.02 7.45 -6.75
CA LEU A 72 -1.92 8.47 -7.78
C LEU A 72 -1.21 7.94 -9.03
N GLY A 73 -0.16 7.13 -8.85
CA GLY A 73 0.66 6.59 -9.91
C GLY A 73 0.03 5.37 -10.60
N GLU A 74 -0.13 5.41 -11.92
CA GLU A 74 -0.70 4.30 -12.70
C GLU A 74 0.21 3.07 -12.70
N ASN A 75 1.53 3.27 -12.78
CA ASN A 75 2.49 2.17 -12.74
C ASN A 75 2.57 1.56 -11.34
N MET A 76 2.57 2.40 -10.29
CA MET A 76 2.50 1.93 -8.89
C MET A 76 1.24 1.08 -8.68
N ALA A 77 0.07 1.61 -9.08
CA ALA A 77 -1.20 0.91 -8.96
C ALA A 77 -1.23 -0.41 -9.76
N THR A 78 -0.58 -0.45 -10.92
CA THR A 78 -0.47 -1.69 -11.72
C THR A 78 0.32 -2.77 -10.98
N VAL A 79 1.45 -2.39 -10.36
CA VAL A 79 2.23 -3.32 -9.54
C VAL A 79 1.43 -3.75 -8.29
N ALA A 80 0.73 -2.81 -7.64
CA ALA A 80 -0.14 -3.14 -6.50
C ALA A 80 -1.21 -4.17 -6.87
N ARG A 81 -1.92 -4.00 -8.00
CA ARG A 81 -2.93 -4.97 -8.47
C ARG A 81 -2.35 -6.36 -8.67
N ARG A 82 -1.13 -6.46 -9.23
CA ARG A 82 -0.43 -7.74 -9.38
C ARG A 82 -0.11 -8.36 -8.02
N ASN A 83 0.47 -7.57 -7.11
CA ASN A 83 0.85 -8.05 -5.78
C ASN A 83 -0.36 -8.42 -4.90
N LEU A 84 -1.53 -7.86 -5.22
CA LEU A 84 -2.79 -8.07 -4.50
C LEU A 84 -3.76 -9.05 -5.18
N GLU A 85 -3.39 -9.68 -6.31
CA GLU A 85 -4.26 -10.57 -7.08
C GLU A 85 -4.86 -11.72 -6.23
N GLY A 86 -4.12 -12.18 -5.22
CA GLY A 86 -4.57 -13.21 -4.27
C GLY A 86 -5.54 -12.75 -3.17
N TYR A 87 -5.85 -11.44 -3.10
CA TYR A 87 -6.67 -10.85 -2.04
C TYR A 87 -7.88 -10.11 -2.64
N PRO A 88 -9.00 -10.80 -2.94
CA PRO A 88 -10.14 -10.23 -3.67
C PRO A 88 -10.94 -9.16 -2.89
N GLN A 89 -10.49 -8.79 -1.69
CA GLN A 89 -11.11 -7.81 -0.80
C GLN A 89 -10.30 -6.50 -0.74
N THR A 90 -9.32 -6.31 -1.63
CA THR A 90 -8.46 -5.13 -1.73
C THR A 90 -8.62 -4.40 -3.06
#